data_AF-M3C1Y4-F1
#
_entry.id   AF-M3C1Y4-F1
#
_cell.length_a   1.000
_cell.length_b   1.000
_cell.length_c   1.000
_cell.angle_alpha   90.00
_cell.angle_beta   90.00
_cell.angle_gamma   90.00
#
_symmetry.space_group_name_H-M   'P 1'
#
loop_
_entity.id
_entity.type
_entity.pdbx_description
1 polymer ?
#
loop_
_entity_poly.entity_id
_entity_poly.type
_entity_poly.pdbx_seq_one_letter_code
_entity_poly.pdbx_strand_id
1 'polypeptide(L)' 'MPQTTVRPLHPDEWRLYRSVRLAALADAPEAFGSTWAAEHAFTERKWRERLARRNTFLAERDDAGSRR' A
#
# COMPACT_ATOMS: atom_id res chain seq x y z
N MET A 1 22.04 6.40 -8.60
CA MET A 1 21.27 5.14 -8.70
C MET A 1 20.16 5.23 -7.67
N PRO A 2 18.88 5.10 -8.04
CA PRO A 2 17.80 5.10 -7.06
C PRO A 2 17.93 3.87 -6.16
N GLN A 3 17.82 4.06 -4.85
CA GLN A 3 17.89 2.96 -3.89
C GLN A 3 16.47 2.48 -3.61
N THR A 4 16.24 1.16 -3.69
CA THR A 4 14.96 0.57 -3.30
C THR A 4 15.14 -0.16 -1.98
N THR A 5 14.33 0.19 -0.99
CA THR A 5 14.26 -0.50 0.30
C THR A 5 12.94 -1.25 0.41
N VAL A 6 12.95 -2.40 1.09
CA VAL A 6 11.74 -3.20 1.32
C VAL A 6 11.63 -3.47 2.81
N ARG A 7 10.45 -3.20 3.39
CA ARG A 7 10.19 -3.41 4.82
C ARG A 7 8.77 -3.94 5.05
N PRO A 8 8.54 -4.70 6.14
CA PRO A 8 7.19 -5.08 6.54
C PRO A 8 6.39 -3.84 6.96
N LEU A 9 5.07 -3.88 6.73
CA LEU A 9 4.12 -2.86 7.21
C LEU A 9 3.47 -3.31 8.52
N HIS A 10 3.41 -2.39 9.48
CA HIS A 10 2.65 -2.58 10.72
C HIS A 10 1.17 -2.20 10.53
N PRO A 11 0.20 -2.81 11.24
CA PRO A 11 -1.20 -2.40 11.18
C PRO A 11 -1.47 -0.91 11.44
N ASP A 12 -0.60 -0.22 12.20
CA ASP A 12 -0.72 1.23 12.41
C ASP A 12 -0.43 2.06 11.15
N GLU A 13 0.28 1.48 10.18
CA GLU A 13 0.60 2.09 8.89
C GLU A 13 -0.50 1.86 7.83
N TRP A 14 -1.73 1.55 8.28
CA TRP A 14 -2.87 1.25 7.41
C TRP A 14 -3.17 2.33 6.37
N ARG A 15 -2.85 3.61 6.66
CA ARG A 15 -3.05 4.72 5.72
C ARG A 15 -2.14 4.61 4.50
N LEU A 16 -0.88 4.23 4.72
CA LEU A 16 0.10 4.02 3.65
C LEU A 16 -0.24 2.78 2.84
N TYR A 17 -0.65 1.70 3.52
CA TYR A 17 -1.16 0.52 2.82
C TYR A 17 -2.38 0.85 1.95
N ARG A 18 -3.36 1.60 2.50
CA ARG A 18 -4.57 2.02 1.78
C ARG A 18 -4.23 2.84 0.54
N SER A 19 -3.34 3.83 0.65
CA SER A 19 -3.01 4.69 -0.49
C SER A 19 -2.37 3.89 -1.63
N VAL A 20 -1.38 3.05 -1.32
CA VAL A 20 -0.71 2.19 -2.30
C VAL A 20 -1.68 1.19 -2.92
N ARG A 21 -2.49 0.52 -2.10
CA ARG A 21 -3.46 -0.48 -2.56
C ARG A 21 -4.51 0.12 -3.48
N LEU A 22 -5.03 1.30 -3.14
CA LEU A 22 -6.02 1.98 -3.97
C LEU A 22 -5.41 2.50 -5.27
N ALA A 23 -4.17 3.01 -5.26
CA ALA A 23 -3.47 3.36 -6.49
C ALA A 23 -3.31 2.15 -7.41
N ALA A 24 -2.89 1.00 -6.86
CA ALA A 24 -2.77 -0.25 -7.62
C ALA A 24 -4.10 -0.73 -8.21
N LEU A 25 -5.20 -0.61 -7.46
CA LEU A 25 -6.54 -0.98 -7.91
C LEU A 25 -7.14 -0.02 -8.95
N ALA A 26 -6.69 1.24 -8.96
CA ALA A 26 -7.08 2.19 -9.99
C ALA A 26 -6.34 1.91 -11.31
N ASP A 27 -5.09 1.42 -11.22
CA ASP A 27 -4.24 1.10 -12.37
C ASP A 27 -4.61 -0.25 -13.01
N ALA A 28 -4.69 -1.33 -12.21
CA ALA A 28 -4.88 -2.69 -12.72
C ALA A 28 -5.77 -3.54 -11.78
N PRO A 29 -7.08 -3.26 -11.67
CA PRO A 29 -7.99 -3.95 -10.75
C PRO A 29 -8.02 -5.48 -10.92
N GLU A 30 -7.91 -5.97 -12.15
CA GLU A 30 -7.89 -7.38 -12.51
C GLU A 30 -6.71 -8.16 -11.93
N ALA A 31 -5.55 -7.50 -11.74
CA ALA A 31 -4.37 -8.12 -11.14
C ALA A 31 -4.54 -8.36 -9.63
N PHE A 32 -5.51 -7.69 -9.00
CA PHE A 32 -5.68 -7.67 -7.56
C PHE A 32 -6.99 -8.30 -7.07
N GLY A 33 -7.83 -8.77 -7.99
CA GLY A 33 -9.10 -9.45 -7.69
C GLY A 33 -10.10 -8.57 -6.93
N SER A 34 -10.04 -7.26 -7.10
CA SER A 34 -10.96 -6.31 -6.47
C SER A 34 -11.05 -5.02 -7.30
N THR A 35 -11.82 -4.05 -6.84
CA THR A 35 -11.95 -2.74 -7.50
C THR A 35 -11.68 -1.61 -6.52
N TRP A 36 -11.24 -0.46 -7.04
CA TRP A 36 -11.08 0.75 -6.24
C TRP A 36 -12.38 1.10 -5.51
N ALA A 37 -13.53 1.06 -6.20
CA ALA A 37 -14.82 1.42 -5.62
C ALA A 37 -15.22 0.54 -4.43
N ALA A 38 -14.95 -0.77 -4.53
CA ALA A 38 -15.22 -1.70 -3.43
C ALA A 38 -14.30 -1.44 -2.22
N GLU A 39 -13.00 -1.25 -2.44
CA GLU A 39 -12.04 -1.12 -1.34
C GLU A 39 -11.97 0.31 -0.76
N HIS A 40 -12.27 1.35 -1.53
CA HIS A 40 -12.23 2.74 -1.08
C HIS A 40 -13.17 2.99 0.11
N ALA A 41 -14.31 2.30 0.14
CA ALA A 41 -15.32 2.38 1.19
C ALA A 41 -14.97 1.61 2.47
N PHE A 42 -13.84 0.88 2.51
CA PHE A 42 -13.43 0.17 3.72
C PHE A 42 -13.06 1.11 4.86
N THR A 43 -13.49 0.72 6.06
CA THR A 43 -13.17 1.41 7.31
C THR A 43 -11.71 1.19 7.71
N GLU A 44 -11.18 2.09 8.55
CA GLU A 44 -9.86 1.95 9.17
C GLU A 44 -9.65 0.56 9.79
N ARG A 45 -10.64 0.08 10.56
CA ARG A 45 -10.59 -1.25 11.19
C ARG A 45 -10.34 -2.36 10.16
N LYS A 46 -11.00 -2.30 9.00
CA LYS A 46 -10.83 -3.30 7.94
C LYS A 46 -9.42 -3.28 7.35
N TRP A 47 -8.83 -2.09 7.19
CA TRP A 47 -7.45 -1.94 6.72
C TRP A 47 -6.44 -2.50 7.72
N ARG A 48 -6.61 -2.18 9.00
CA ARG A 48 -5.78 -2.72 10.10
C ARG A 48 -5.89 -4.24 10.20
N GLU A 49 -7.10 -4.80 10.14
CA GLU A 49 -7.33 -6.25 10.16
C GLU A 49 -6.64 -6.96 8.98
N ARG A 50 -6.64 -6.35 7.79
CA ARG A 50 -5.96 -6.91 6.62
C ARG A 50 -4.45 -7.00 6.84
N LEU A 51 -3.83 -5.94 7.36
CA LEU A 51 -2.40 -5.93 7.71
C LEU A 51 -2.07 -6.89 8.86
N ALA A 52 -2.94 -7.03 9.85
CA ALA A 52 -2.71 -7.95 10.97
C ALA A 52 -2.79 -9.44 10.56
N ARG A 53 -3.54 -9.76 9.49
CA ARG A 53 -3.73 -11.15 9.03
C ARG A 53 -2.66 -11.63 8.05
N ARG A 54 -1.87 -10.73 7.46
CA ARG A 54 -0.90 -11.06 6.40
C ARG A 54 0.35 -10.23 6.52
N ASN A 55 1.51 -10.88 6.39
CA ASN A 55 2.77 -10.18 6.25
C ASN A 55 2.78 -9.42 4.91
N THR A 56 2.55 -8.11 5.00
CA THR A 56 2.54 -7.20 3.85
C THR A 56 3.83 -6.41 3.88
N PHE A 57 4.49 -6.30 2.72
CA PHE A 57 5.73 -5.57 2.56
C PHE A 57 5.51 -4.36 1.66
N LEU A 58 6.17 -3.26 1.97
CA LEU A 58 6.23 -2.07 1.14
C LEU A 58 7.63 -1.94 0.55
N ALA A 59 7.70 -1.70 -0.75
CA ALA A 59 8.92 -1.25 -1.41
C ALA A 59 8.86 0.28 -1.57
N GLU A 60 9.88 0.96 -1.08
CA GLU A 60 10.05 2.41 -1.21
C GLU A 60 11.29 2.66 -2.06
N ARG A 61 11.17 3.58 -3.03
CA ARG A 61 12.30 4.00 -3.87
C ARG A 61 12.71 5.40 -3.46
N ASP A 62 13.93 5.52 -2.97
CA ASP A 62 14.56 6.80 -2.74
C ASP A 62 15.20 7.27 -4.04
N ASP A 63 14.64 8.33 -4.62
CA ASP A 63 15.30 9.07 -5.67
C ASP A 63 16.41 9.90 -5.03
N ALA A 64 17.65 9.44 -5.19
CA ALA A 64 18.85 10.20 -4.85
C ALA A 64 18.90 11.46 -5.74
N GLY A 65 18.14 12.51 -5.40
CA GLY A 65 18.04 13.68 -6.27
C GLY A 65 17.05 14.80 -5.93
N SER A 66 16.31 14.78 -4.81
CA SER A 66 15.49 15.94 -4.43
C SER A 66 15.80 16.46 -3.02
N ARG A 67 17.02 16.97 -2.87
CA ARG A 67 17.32 18.10 -1.99
C ARG A 67 18.02 19.16 -2.84
N ARG A 68 17.23 20.10 -3.37
CA ARG A 68 17.70 21.46 -3.65
C ARG A 68 17.03 22.38 -2.64
#